data_AF-A0A929DSJ5-F1
#
_entry.id   AF-A0A929DSJ5-F1
#
_cell.length_a   1.000
_cell.length_b   1.000
_cell.length_c   1.000
_cell.angle_alpha   90.00
_cell.angle_beta   90.00
_cell.angle_gamma   90.00
#
_symmetry.space_group_name_H-M   'P 1'
#
loop_
_entity.id
_entity.type
_entity.pdbx_description
1 polymer ?
#
loop_
_entity_poly.entity_id
_entity_poly.type
_entity_poly.pdbx_seq_one_letter_code
_entity_poly.pdbx_strand_id
1 'polypeptide(L)'
;MRVALHVLLVVSLLASFGVQAEKLYKWVDEDGNVSYHQRPPREGSKYKVEEKDFGQQIESSRKSGETKNRNRTFPIMLYRVPKCATCDLVRQYLNSKKLPYTELNVEGNT
;
A
#
# COMPACT_ATOMS: atom_id res chain seq x y z
N MET A 1 37.60 -11.79 37.70
CA MET A 1 38.19 -11.76 36.35
C MET A 1 37.50 -12.73 35.37
N ARG A 2 37.27 -14.00 35.72
CA ARG A 2 36.57 -14.98 34.84
C ARG A 2 35.16 -14.55 34.40
N VAL A 3 34.33 -14.03 35.31
CA VAL A 3 32.96 -13.56 34.98
C VAL A 3 32.99 -12.36 34.03
N ALA A 4 33.91 -11.40 34.24
CA ALA A 4 34.07 -10.25 33.34
C ALA A 4 34.51 -10.67 31.93
N LEU A 5 35.35 -11.71 31.82
CA LEU A 5 35.79 -12.27 30.54
C LEU A 5 34.62 -12.91 29.78
N HIS A 6 33.75 -13.65 30.47
CA HIS A 6 32.55 -14.24 29.87
C HIS A 6 31.53 -13.19 29.45
N VAL A 7 31.32 -12.15 30.26
CA VAL A 7 30.42 -11.03 29.92
C VAL A 7 30.93 -10.31 28.67
N LEU A 8 32.24 -10.03 28.58
CA LEU A 8 32.83 -9.35 27.44
C LEU A 8 32.76 -10.20 26.15
N LEU A 9 32.89 -11.53 26.28
CA LEU A 9 32.73 -12.47 25.16
C LEU A 9 31.29 -12.54 24.65
N VAL A 10 30.30 -12.54 25.56
CA VAL A 10 28.87 -12.52 25.19
C VAL A 10 28.52 -11.20 24.50
N VAL A 11 28.97 -10.06 25.02
CA VAL A 11 28.74 -8.74 24.41
C VAL A 11 29.36 -8.64 23.02
N SER A 12 30.56 -9.19 22.81
CA SER A 12 31.20 -9.22 21.49
C SER A 12 30.45 -10.08 20.48
N LEU A 13 29.73 -11.12 20.92
CA LEU A 13 29.00 -12.01 20.02
C LEU A 13 27.67 -11.39 19.54
N LEU A 14 27.04 -10.54 20.37
CA LEU A 14 25.79 -9.85 20.01
C LEU A 14 26.01 -8.68 19.03
N ALA A 15 27.23 -8.15 18.90
CA ALA A 15 27.54 -7.04 18.01
C ALA A 15 27.60 -7.43 16.51
N SER A 16 27.57 -8.73 16.18
CA SER A 16 27.76 -9.23 14.82
C SER A 16 26.48 -9.26 13.97
N PHE A 17 25.32 -8.92 14.53
CA PHE A 17 24.07 -8.83 13.77
C PHE A 17 24.01 -7.52 12.99
N GLY A 18 24.66 -7.51 11.82
CA GLY A 18 24.50 -6.45 10.85
C GLY A 18 23.06 -6.40 10.34
N VAL A 19 22.38 -5.27 10.53
CA VAL A 19 21.09 -5.00 9.90
C VAL A 19 21.36 -4.83 8.40
N GLN A 20 21.10 -5.86 7.62
CA GLN A 20 21.09 -5.77 6.16
C GLN A 20 19.89 -4.89 5.79
N ALA A 21 20.14 -3.62 5.48
CA ALA A 21 19.13 -2.70 4.98
C ALA A 21 18.73 -3.15 3.57
N GLU A 22 17.78 -4.07 3.49
CA GLU A 22 17.27 -4.55 2.23
C GLU A 22 16.45 -3.44 1.57
N LYS A 23 16.95 -2.93 0.44
CA LYS A 23 16.31 -1.84 -0.30
C LYS A 23 14.95 -2.31 -0.81
N LEU A 24 13.89 -1.62 -0.40
CA LEU A 24 12.53 -1.88 -0.88
C LEU A 24 12.17 -0.91 -2.00
N TYR A 25 11.98 -1.43 -3.20
CA TYR A 25 11.59 -0.66 -4.38
C TYR A 25 10.06 -0.68 -4.55
N LYS A 26 9.48 0.50 -4.78
CA LYS A 26 8.07 0.64 -5.15
C LYS A 26 7.96 0.77 -6.67
N TRP A 27 7.31 -0.20 -7.30
CA TRP A 27 7.05 -0.21 -8.74
C TRP A 27 5.63 0.28 -8.98
N VAL A 28 5.46 1.15 -9.98
CA VAL A 28 4.15 1.61 -10.45
C VAL A 28 4.02 1.29 -11.94
N ASP A 29 2.97 0.57 -12.31
CA ASP A 29 2.67 0.23 -13.71
C ASP A 29 1.89 1.34 -14.45
N GLU A 30 1.58 1.13 -15.73
CA GLU A 30 0.87 2.09 -16.58
C GLU A 30 -0.57 2.38 -16.08
N ASP A 31 -1.19 1.40 -15.41
CA ASP A 31 -2.54 1.50 -14.84
C ASP A 31 -2.55 2.14 -13.43
N GLY A 32 -1.37 2.35 -12.84
CA GLY A 32 -1.19 2.94 -11.53
C GLY A 32 -1.24 1.96 -10.36
N ASN A 33 -1.17 0.65 -10.61
CA ASN A 33 -1.04 -0.36 -9.56
C ASN A 33 0.35 -0.32 -8.94
N VAL A 34 0.43 -0.64 -7.65
CA VAL A 34 1.66 -0.55 -6.85
C VAL A 34 2.09 -1.92 -6.37
N SER A 35 3.34 -2.27 -6.63
CA SER A 35 3.94 -3.53 -6.17
C SER A 35 5.33 -3.27 -5.56
N TYR A 36 5.63 -3.94 -4.45
CA TYR A 36 6.89 -3.77 -3.72
C TYR A 36 7.85 -4.93 -4.00
N HIS A 37 9.09 -4.61 -4.34
CA HIS A 37 10.10 -5.59 -4.73
C HIS A 37 11.44 -5.29 -4.07
N GLN A 38 12.23 -6.33 -3.78
CA GLN A 38 13.58 -6.21 -3.22
C GLN A 38 14.67 -6.02 -4.30
N ARG A 39 14.28 -6.09 -5.59
CA ARG A 39 15.18 -5.90 -6.73
C ARG A 39 14.71 -4.71 -7.59
N PRO A 40 15.64 -3.96 -8.20
CA PRO A 40 15.27 -2.91 -9.14
C PRO A 40 14.64 -3.53 -10.39
N PRO A 41 13.76 -2.81 -11.09
CA PRO A 41 13.23 -3.29 -12.35
C PRO A 41 14.33 -3.32 -13.42
N ARG A 42 14.12 -4.18 -14.42
CA ARG A 42 15.04 -4.31 -15.56
C ARG A 42 15.11 -2.99 -16.33
N GLU A 43 16.28 -2.65 -16.84
CA GLU A 43 16.46 -1.48 -17.71
C GLU A 43 15.51 -1.56 -18.92
N GLY A 44 14.86 -0.45 -19.24
CA GLY A 44 13.85 -0.38 -20.30
C GLY A 44 12.44 -0.85 -19.91
N SER A 45 12.21 -1.25 -18.66
CA SER A 45 10.85 -1.54 -18.20
C SER A 45 10.01 -0.26 -18.10
N LYS A 46 8.70 -0.38 -18.38
CA LYS A 46 7.75 0.74 -18.30
C LYS A 46 7.35 1.12 -16.87
N TYR A 47 7.95 0.48 -15.85
CA TYR A 47 7.61 0.73 -14.46
C TYR A 47 8.27 2.02 -13.97
N LYS A 48 7.48 2.90 -13.36
CA LYS A 48 8.02 4.05 -12.64
C LYS A 48 8.50 3.58 -11.27
N VAL A 49 9.77 3.84 -10.95
CA VAL A 49 10.39 3.48 -9.66
C VAL A 49 10.49 4.72 -8.78
N GLU A 50 9.93 4.65 -7.58
CA GLU A 50 10.20 5.63 -6.53
C GLU A 50 11.07 4.96 -5.46
N GLU A 51 12.38 5.26 -5.46
CA GLU A 51 13.27 4.92 -4.35
C GLU A 51 13.02 5.94 -3.24
N LYS A 52 12.30 5.52 -2.19
CA LYS A 52 12.04 6.38 -1.04
C LYS A 52 13.13 6.16 0.00
N ASP A 53 14.08 7.07 0.06
CA ASP A 53 15.05 7.14 1.14
C ASP A 53 14.35 7.69 2.40
N PHE A 54 14.34 6.92 3.48
CA PHE A 54 13.65 7.28 4.73
C PHE A 54 14.54 8.15 5.66
N GLY A 55 15.70 8.63 5.19
CA GLY A 55 16.68 9.35 6.02
C GLY A 55 16.67 10.87 5.99
N GLN A 56 15.92 11.55 5.11
CA GLN A 56 16.07 13.01 4.94
C GLN A 56 14.79 13.79 5.21
N GLN A 57 14.93 14.72 6.16
CA GLN A 57 13.98 15.74 6.58
C GLN A 57 13.26 16.36 5.38
N ILE A 58 11.93 16.47 5.49
CA ILE A 58 11.03 17.03 4.50
C ILE A 58 11.45 18.47 4.18
N GLU A 59 12.14 18.67 3.06
CA GLU A 59 12.07 19.92 2.32
C GLU A 59 11.07 19.75 1.18
N SER A 60 9.95 20.43 1.36
CA SER A 60 8.85 20.54 0.42
C SER A 60 9.30 21.28 -0.85
N SER A 61 9.99 20.60 -1.75
CA SER A 61 10.06 21.00 -3.16
C SER A 61 8.72 20.66 -3.82
N ARG A 62 7.75 21.55 -3.58
CA ARG A 62 6.56 21.68 -4.42
C ARG A 62 7.02 22.11 -5.82
N LYS A 63 7.25 21.17 -6.73
CA LYS A 63 7.16 21.47 -8.15
C LYS A 63 6.56 20.32 -8.94
N SER A 64 5.27 20.52 -9.21
CA SER A 64 4.55 20.12 -10.42
C SER A 64 4.78 18.70 -10.93
N GLY A 65 3.97 17.80 -10.40
CA GLY A 65 3.57 16.56 -11.06
C GLY A 65 2.26 16.15 -10.42
N GLU A 66 1.19 16.87 -10.78
CA GLU A 66 -0.19 16.66 -10.33
C GLU A 66 -0.30 16.05 -8.93
N THR A 67 -0.35 16.92 -7.92
CA THR A 67 -1.16 16.61 -6.75
C THR A 67 -2.60 16.58 -7.24
N LYS A 68 -2.96 15.52 -7.98
CA LYS A 68 -4.35 15.13 -8.13
C LYS A 68 -4.72 14.78 -6.72
N ASN A 69 -5.35 15.76 -6.09
CA ASN A 69 -6.15 15.64 -4.89
C ASN A 69 -7.32 14.72 -5.26
N ARG A 70 -7.00 13.50 -5.66
CA ARG A 70 -7.92 12.41 -5.86
C ARG A 70 -8.10 11.95 -4.43
N ASN A 71 -9.03 12.60 -3.76
CA ASN A 71 -9.79 11.99 -2.69
C ASN A 71 -10.09 10.58 -3.21
N ARG A 72 -9.31 9.58 -2.80
CA ARG A 72 -9.43 8.21 -3.34
C ARG A 72 -10.67 7.64 -2.68
N THR A 73 -11.83 8.12 -3.10
CA THR A 73 -13.11 7.51 -2.81
C THR A 73 -13.07 6.20 -3.57
N PHE A 74 -12.73 5.12 -2.88
CA PHE A 74 -12.90 3.77 -3.42
C PHE A 74 -14.41 3.55 -3.52
N PRO A 75 -15.00 3.56 -4.74
CA PRO A 75 -16.45 3.46 -4.86
C PRO A 75 -16.88 2.06 -4.41
N ILE A 76 -17.85 2.00 -3.50
CA ILE A 76 -18.47 0.74 -3.10
C ILE A 76 -19.36 0.27 -4.26
N MET A 77 -19.17 -0.95 -4.74
CA MET A 77 -20.02 -1.57 -5.76
C MET A 77 -20.97 -2.56 -5.09
N LEU A 78 -22.28 -2.30 -5.17
CA LEU A 78 -23.32 -3.22 -4.71
C LEU A 78 -23.88 -4.00 -5.89
N TYR A 79 -23.54 -5.29 -5.98
CA TYR A 79 -24.15 -6.20 -6.94
C TYR A 79 -25.44 -6.77 -6.36
N ARG A 80 -26.51 -6.76 -7.14
CA ARG A 80 -27.82 -7.25 -6.71
C ARG A 80 -28.54 -8.04 -7.78
N VAL A 81 -29.53 -8.80 -7.33
CA VAL A 81 -30.61 -9.37 -8.15
C VAL A 81 -31.94 -8.70 -7.78
N PRO A 82 -32.98 -8.74 -8.65
CA PRO A 82 -34.34 -8.32 -8.32
C PRO A 82 -34.91 -9.13 -7.14
N LYS A 83 -35.84 -8.54 -6.38
CA LYS A 83 -36.54 -9.20 -5.26
C LYS A 83 -35.60 -9.82 -4.21
N CYS A 84 -34.59 -9.06 -3.77
CA CYS A 84 -33.58 -9.49 -2.80
C CYS A 84 -33.69 -8.70 -1.49
N ALA A 85 -34.29 -9.29 -0.45
CA ALA A 85 -34.46 -8.66 0.86
C ALA A 85 -33.12 -8.34 1.55
N THR A 86 -32.12 -9.21 1.42
CA THR A 86 -30.77 -8.96 1.97
C THR A 86 -30.09 -7.78 1.28
N CYS A 87 -30.36 -7.55 -0.01
CA CYS A 87 -29.84 -6.41 -0.75
C CYS A 87 -30.43 -5.09 -0.21
N ASP A 88 -31.70 -5.10 0.24
CA ASP A 88 -32.32 -3.95 0.91
C ASP A 88 -31.65 -3.61 2.24
N LEU A 89 -31.27 -4.62 3.02
CA LEU A 89 -30.51 -4.41 4.26
C LEU A 89 -29.15 -3.76 4.00
N VAL A 90 -28.45 -4.20 2.94
CA VAL A 90 -27.17 -3.60 2.56
C VAL A 90 -27.35 -2.14 2.13
N ARG A 91 -28.39 -1.82 1.37
CA ARG A 91 -28.73 -0.41 1.01
C ARG A 91 -28.97 0.42 2.26
N GLN A 92 -29.80 -0.07 3.19
CA GLN A 92 -30.09 0.63 4.44
C GLN A 92 -28.82 0.89 5.24
N TYR A 93 -27.92 -0.11 5.33
CA TYR A 93 -26.64 0.04 6.02
C TYR A 93 -25.78 1.12 5.37
N LEU A 94 -25.57 1.07 4.05
CA LEU A 94 -24.75 2.04 3.32
C LEU A 94 -25.31 3.47 3.44
N ASN A 95 -26.64 3.61 3.33
CA ASN A 95 -27.32 4.89 3.51
C ASN A 95 -27.21 5.41 4.94
N SER A 96 -27.35 4.55 5.96
CA SER A 96 -27.21 4.94 7.38
C SER A 96 -25.82 5.48 7.69
N LYS A 97 -24.80 4.97 7.00
CA LYS A 97 -23.39 5.37 7.14
C LYS A 97 -23.00 6.49 6.18
N LYS A 98 -23.91 6.97 5.33
CA LYS A 98 -23.65 7.96 4.27
C LYS A 98 -22.48 7.56 3.38
N LEU A 99 -22.35 6.27 3.12
CA LEU A 99 -21.29 5.72 2.27
C LEU A 99 -21.76 5.78 0.81
N PRO A 100 -21.05 6.49 -0.08
CA PRO A 100 -21.40 6.53 -1.49
C PRO A 100 -21.17 5.15 -2.15
N TYR A 101 -22.16 4.67 -2.89
CA TYR A 101 -22.09 3.39 -3.60
C TYR A 101 -22.80 3.44 -4.96
N THR A 102 -22.40 2.55 -5.86
CA THR A 102 -23.04 2.31 -7.15
C THR A 102 -23.69 0.93 -7.13
N GLU A 103 -24.89 0.79 -7.67
CA GLU A 103 -25.61 -0.48 -7.70
C GLU A 103 -25.67 -1.06 -9.12
N LEU A 104 -25.36 -2.36 -9.26
CA LEU A 104 -25.45 -3.10 -10.52
C LEU A 104 -26.41 -4.28 -10.38
N ASN A 105 -27.40 -4.38 -11.28
CA ASN A 105 -28.24 -5.56 -11.40
C ASN A 105 -27.55 -6.62 -12.27
N VAL A 106 -27.27 -7.79 -11.71
CA VAL A 106 -26.56 -8.87 -12.41
C VAL A 106 -27.45 -9.70 -13.34
N GLU A 107 -28.77 -9.60 -13.23
CA GLU A 107 -29.71 -10.28 -14.14
C GLU A 107 -30.04 -9.48 -15.41
N GLY A 108 -29.71 -8.18 -15.45
CA GLY A 108 -30.07 -7.29 -16.56
C GLY A 108 -29.02 -7.18 -17.68
N ASN A 109 -27.98 -8.01 -17.65
CA ASN A 109 -26.84 -7.93 -18.59
C ASN A 109 -26.62 -9.25 -19.34
N THR A 110 -27.72 -9.87 -19.76
CA THR A 110 -27.78 -11.00 -20.70
C THR A 110 -28.62 -10.62 -21.90
#